data_AF-A0A6B9VFQ9-F1
#
_entry.id   AF-A0A6B9VFQ9-F1
#
_cell.length_a   1.000
_cell.length_b   1.000
_cell.length_c   1.000
_cell.angle_alpha   90.00
_cell.angle_beta   90.00
_cell.angle_gamma   90.00
#
_symmetry.space_group_name_H-M   'P 1'
#
loop_
_entity.id
_entity.type
_entity.pdbx_description
1 polymer ?
#
loop_
_entity_poly.entity_id
_entity_poly.type
_entity_poly.pdbx_seq_one_letter_code
_entity_poly.pdbx_strand_id
1 'polypeptide(L)'
;MEDNNNSCREKKKMEDNNKDINNWLAVTRSRNGKWWYSAFHNVTALVGAGVLGFPYANVSTWMMIEMHEAESGKRFDRYHELGQYAFGEKLGLWIVVPQTLIVDIGTDIIYMITGGNSLKKAHQILCKDCKPIRTTYFIMIFASLQFLLSHLPSFNSIIGVSISAAVMSICYSTIAWISSAHKGALPDVKYDGRSSTTTGKVFDFYTGLGTIAFGYAAHNVLLEIQATVPSTPEEPSKKAMWKGMIVAYIVVGLCYFPVAIVGYWAFGNSVTDNILMSLDKPHWLTAVANIFVVIHVTGSYQVHFALH
;
A
#
# COMPACT_ATOMS: atom_id res chain seq x y z
N MET A 1 -14.34 2.17 52.97
CA MET A 1 -12.91 1.94 52.65
C MET A 1 -12.71 0.79 51.66
N GLU A 2 -13.62 -0.19 51.59
CA GLU A 2 -13.55 -1.30 50.61
C GLU A 2 -13.84 -0.87 49.16
N ASP A 3 -14.75 0.08 48.92
CA ASP A 3 -15.12 0.51 47.56
C ASP A 3 -13.97 1.18 46.78
N ASN A 4 -13.11 1.95 47.47
CA ASN A 4 -11.93 2.57 46.84
C ASN A 4 -10.87 1.53 46.46
N ASN A 5 -10.75 0.43 47.22
CA ASN A 5 -9.81 -0.64 46.93
C ASN A 5 -10.26 -1.46 45.72
N ASN A 6 -11.58 -1.69 45.56
CA ASN A 6 -12.12 -2.37 44.39
C ASN A 6 -11.97 -1.53 43.11
N SER A 7 -12.26 -0.23 43.17
CA SER A 7 -12.08 0.68 42.03
C SER A 7 -10.62 0.78 41.56
N CYS A 8 -9.65 0.88 42.49
CA CYS A 8 -8.23 0.86 42.15
C CYS A 8 -7.79 -0.48 41.56
N ARG A 9 -8.35 -1.60 42.04
CA ARG A 9 -8.00 -2.94 41.57
C ARG A 9 -8.57 -3.21 40.17
N GLU A 10 -9.77 -2.73 39.88
CA GLU A 10 -10.37 -2.77 38.54
C GLU A 10 -9.61 -1.89 37.54
N LYS A 11 -9.25 -0.65 37.92
CA LYS A 11 -8.42 0.23 37.08
C LYS A 11 -7.07 -0.40 36.78
N LYS A 12 -6.42 -1.00 37.78
CA LYS A 12 -5.13 -1.67 37.60
C LYS A 12 -5.24 -2.92 36.73
N LYS A 13 -6.34 -3.67 36.84
CA LYS A 13 -6.62 -4.84 36.00
C LYS A 13 -6.94 -4.46 34.55
N MET A 14 -7.63 -3.33 34.33
CA MET A 14 -7.82 -2.74 33.00
C MET A 14 -6.52 -2.21 32.41
N GLU A 15 -5.67 -1.55 33.21
CA GLU A 15 -4.34 -1.09 32.78
C GLU A 15 -3.41 -2.26 32.44
N ASP A 16 -3.42 -3.34 33.24
CA ASP A 16 -2.61 -4.52 33.01
C ASP A 16 -3.13 -5.32 31.80
N ASN A 17 -4.46 -5.47 31.63
CA ASN A 17 -5.04 -6.05 30.42
C ASN A 17 -4.74 -5.21 29.17
N ASN A 18 -4.82 -3.88 29.25
CA ASN A 18 -4.45 -2.99 28.14
C ASN A 18 -2.95 -3.09 27.84
N LYS A 19 -2.09 -3.23 28.86
CA LYS A 19 -0.66 -3.48 28.65
C LYS A 19 -0.43 -4.83 27.98
N ASP A 20 -1.11 -5.90 28.39
CA ASP A 20 -0.94 -7.23 27.79
C ASP A 20 -1.47 -7.32 26.35
N ILE A 21 -2.57 -6.65 26.02
CA ILE A 21 -3.08 -6.56 24.64
C ILE A 21 -2.11 -5.75 23.75
N ASN A 22 -1.58 -4.63 24.26
CA ASN A 22 -0.56 -3.85 23.56
C ASN A 22 0.80 -4.56 23.48
N ASN A 23 1.11 -5.48 24.41
CA ASN A 23 2.35 -6.27 24.42
C ASN A 23 2.36 -7.38 23.36
N TRP A 24 1.19 -7.86 22.93
CA TRP A 24 1.08 -8.95 21.95
C TRP A 24 1.31 -8.50 20.50
N LEU A 25 1.27 -7.20 20.22
CA LEU A 25 1.38 -6.64 18.86
C LEU A 25 2.73 -5.93 18.67
N ALA A 26 3.58 -6.49 17.81
CA ALA A 26 5.00 -6.12 17.70
C ALA A 26 5.27 -4.66 17.26
N VAL A 27 4.28 -3.94 16.73
CA VAL A 27 4.46 -2.60 16.10
C VAL A 27 3.86 -1.45 16.91
N THR A 28 2.85 -1.68 17.77
CA THR A 28 2.23 -0.61 18.61
C THR A 28 3.06 -0.26 19.86
N ARG A 29 4.21 -0.93 20.07
CA ARG A 29 5.07 -0.79 21.25
C ARG A 29 5.69 0.60 21.45
N SER A 30 5.73 1.44 20.42
CA SER A 30 6.40 2.76 20.44
C SER A 30 5.56 3.82 19.71
N ARG A 31 4.75 4.58 20.46
CA ARG A 31 3.99 5.75 19.97
C ARG A 31 4.88 7.00 19.82
N ASN A 32 6.02 6.85 19.17
CA ASN A 32 7.00 7.92 18.95
C ASN A 32 6.97 8.44 17.50
N GLY A 33 5.89 8.15 16.76
CA GLY A 33 5.79 8.48 15.34
C GLY A 33 5.73 9.99 15.09
N LYS A 34 6.59 10.52 14.23
CA LYS A 34 6.51 11.93 13.78
C LYS A 34 5.52 12.04 12.62
N TRP A 35 4.92 13.22 12.42
CA TRP A 35 3.96 13.47 11.33
C TRP A 35 4.47 13.06 9.93
N TRP A 36 5.78 13.18 9.68
CA TRP A 36 6.38 12.84 8.40
C TRP A 36 6.64 11.34 8.22
N TYR A 37 6.70 10.54 9.30
CA TYR A 37 6.69 9.08 9.17
C TYR A 37 5.37 8.60 8.58
N SER A 38 4.25 9.16 9.06
CA SER A 38 2.94 8.92 8.47
C SER A 38 2.96 9.21 6.96
N ALA A 39 3.58 10.30 6.50
CA ALA A 39 3.70 10.56 5.07
C ALA A 39 4.40 9.41 4.31
N PHE A 40 5.54 8.91 4.78
CA PHE A 40 6.25 7.82 4.08
C PHE A 40 5.54 6.47 4.16
N HIS A 41 4.94 6.12 5.30
CA HIS A 41 4.12 4.92 5.42
C HIS A 41 2.92 4.99 4.47
N ASN A 42 2.25 6.14 4.42
CA ASN A 42 1.12 6.35 3.53
C ASN A 42 1.52 6.40 2.06
N VAL A 43 2.66 6.98 1.67
CA VAL A 43 3.17 6.85 0.29
C VAL A 43 3.44 5.38 -0.03
N THR A 44 4.08 4.65 0.87
CA THR A 44 4.39 3.22 0.64
C THR A 44 3.12 2.38 0.46
N ALA A 45 2.09 2.63 1.28
CA ALA A 45 0.82 1.93 1.22
C ALA A 45 -0.03 2.37 0.00
N LEU A 46 -0.11 3.68 -0.27
CA LEU A 46 -0.95 4.25 -1.34
C LEU A 46 -0.32 4.13 -2.73
N VAL A 47 0.98 3.88 -2.86
CA VAL A 47 1.57 3.54 -4.16
C VAL A 47 1.11 2.12 -4.53
N GLY A 48 -0.09 2.12 -5.08
CA GLY A 48 -0.92 1.05 -5.65
C GLY A 48 -2.28 1.64 -6.08
N ALA A 49 -2.58 2.88 -5.66
CA ALA A 49 -3.85 3.59 -5.77
C ALA A 49 -4.28 4.01 -7.19
N GLY A 50 -5.24 3.29 -7.78
CA GLY A 50 -5.95 3.67 -9.00
C GLY A 50 -6.43 5.13 -9.01
N VAL A 51 -5.99 5.87 -10.03
CA VAL A 51 -6.17 7.34 -10.19
C VAL A 51 -7.63 7.78 -10.20
N LEU A 52 -8.52 6.98 -10.77
CA LEU A 52 -9.94 7.32 -10.94
C LEU A 52 -10.70 7.38 -9.60
N GLY A 53 -10.16 6.75 -8.57
CA GLY A 53 -10.74 6.73 -7.24
C GLY A 53 -10.29 7.85 -6.31
N PHE A 54 -9.39 8.72 -6.77
CA PHE A 54 -8.65 9.63 -5.90
C PHE A 54 -9.55 10.56 -5.05
N PRO A 55 -10.60 11.23 -5.58
CA PRO A 55 -11.45 12.08 -4.76
C PRO A 55 -12.21 11.32 -3.67
N TYR A 56 -12.75 10.14 -4.01
CA TYR A 56 -13.49 9.30 -3.07
C TYR A 56 -12.55 8.74 -1.99
N ALA A 57 -11.33 8.33 -2.37
CA ALA A 57 -10.29 7.87 -1.45
C ALA A 57 -9.96 8.95 -0.40
N ASN A 58 -9.82 10.22 -0.83
CA ASN A 58 -9.52 11.33 0.06
C ASN A 58 -10.62 11.53 1.12
N VAL A 59 -11.90 11.48 0.71
CA VAL A 59 -13.03 11.63 1.63
C VAL A 59 -13.10 10.45 2.61
N SER A 60 -12.98 9.22 2.12
CA SER A 60 -13.00 8.02 2.95
C SER A 60 -11.84 7.99 3.96
N THR A 61 -10.62 8.34 3.53
CA THR A 61 -9.44 8.46 4.38
C THR A 61 -9.62 9.54 5.45
N TRP A 62 -10.14 10.71 5.07
CA TRP A 62 -10.43 11.78 6.02
C TRP A 62 -11.40 11.31 7.10
N MET A 63 -12.48 10.63 6.69
CA MET A 63 -13.46 10.08 7.62
C MET A 63 -12.82 9.05 8.57
N MET A 64 -11.99 8.13 8.08
CA MET A 64 -11.28 7.16 8.93
C MET A 64 -10.38 7.85 9.97
N ILE A 65 -9.66 8.91 9.57
CA ILE A 65 -8.76 9.65 10.46
C ILE A 65 -9.51 10.32 11.60
N GLU A 66 -10.67 10.91 11.31
CA GLU A 66 -11.54 11.48 12.34
C GLU A 66 -12.15 10.39 13.23
N MET A 67 -12.53 9.26 12.64
CA MET A 67 -13.16 8.15 13.37
C MET A 67 -12.21 7.41 14.32
N HIS A 68 -10.90 7.45 14.07
CA HIS A 68 -9.89 6.86 14.96
C HIS A 68 -10.01 7.34 16.42
N GLU A 69 -10.50 8.56 16.63
CA GLU A 69 -10.71 9.17 17.95
C GLU A 69 -12.16 9.69 18.08
N ALA A 70 -13.13 8.93 17.55
CA ALA A 70 -14.55 9.31 17.54
C ALA A 70 -15.15 9.48 18.96
N GLU A 71 -14.59 8.78 19.95
CA GLU A 71 -15.02 8.82 21.34
C GLU A 71 -13.88 9.30 22.24
N SER A 72 -14.19 10.23 23.16
CA SER A 72 -13.19 10.81 24.05
C SER A 72 -12.54 9.74 24.91
N GLY A 73 -11.21 9.63 24.83
CA GLY A 73 -10.42 8.69 25.62
C GLY A 73 -10.36 7.26 25.06
N LYS A 74 -11.00 6.99 23.90
CA LYS A 74 -10.91 5.71 23.19
C LYS A 74 -10.28 5.92 21.82
N ARG A 75 -9.30 5.09 21.49
CA ARG A 75 -8.69 5.03 20.16
C ARG A 75 -9.10 3.73 19.49
N PHE A 76 -9.56 3.83 18.25
CA PHE A 76 -9.83 2.68 17.38
C PHE A 76 -8.62 2.49 16.48
N ASP A 77 -7.69 1.66 16.94
CA ASP A 77 -6.38 1.49 16.30
C ASP A 77 -6.46 0.55 15.08
N ARG A 78 -7.56 -0.21 14.94
CA ARG A 78 -7.77 -1.19 13.86
C ARG A 78 -9.11 -1.05 13.16
N TYR A 79 -9.17 -1.44 11.88
CA TYR A 79 -10.38 -1.28 11.07
C TYR A 79 -11.61 -2.05 11.58
N HIS A 80 -11.41 -3.27 12.09
CA HIS A 80 -12.49 -4.06 12.68
C HIS A 80 -13.05 -3.48 13.99
N GLU A 81 -12.29 -2.69 14.76
CA GLU A 81 -12.75 -2.06 15.99
C GLU A 81 -13.77 -0.96 15.69
N LEU A 82 -13.54 -0.19 14.62
CA LEU A 82 -14.54 0.75 14.08
C LEU A 82 -15.79 0.03 13.59
N GLY A 83 -15.61 -1.09 12.90
CA GLY A 83 -16.73 -1.94 12.46
C GLY A 83 -17.60 -2.40 13.63
N GLN A 84 -16.97 -2.86 14.71
CA GLN A 84 -17.66 -3.28 15.93
C GLN A 84 -18.34 -2.12 16.64
N TYR A 85 -17.74 -0.92 16.62
CA TYR A 85 -18.35 0.28 17.16
C TYR A 85 -19.60 0.71 16.38
N ALA A 86 -19.54 0.68 15.04
CA ALA A 86 -20.64 1.12 14.19
C ALA A 86 -21.80 0.11 14.08
N PHE A 87 -21.48 -1.19 14.01
CA PHE A 87 -22.47 -2.24 13.71
C PHE A 87 -22.71 -3.23 14.87
N GLY A 88 -22.00 -3.07 15.99
CA GLY A 88 -22.03 -3.97 17.15
C GLY A 88 -20.97 -5.08 17.11
N GLU A 89 -20.66 -5.64 18.28
CA GLU A 89 -19.48 -6.52 18.47
C GLU A 89 -19.41 -7.72 17.53
N LYS A 90 -20.54 -8.38 17.26
CA LYS A 90 -20.60 -9.58 16.41
C LYS A 90 -20.79 -9.23 14.94
N LEU A 91 -21.75 -8.36 14.63
CA LEU A 91 -22.09 -8.03 13.25
C LEU A 91 -20.98 -7.22 12.57
N GLY A 92 -20.33 -6.31 13.31
CA GLY A 92 -19.18 -5.55 12.81
C GLY A 92 -18.02 -6.45 12.39
N LEU A 93 -17.69 -7.49 13.17
CA LEU A 93 -16.66 -8.46 12.80
C LEU A 93 -17.03 -9.22 11.52
N TRP A 94 -18.26 -9.74 11.44
CA TRP A 94 -18.71 -10.52 10.28
C TRP A 94 -18.79 -9.72 8.99
N ILE A 95 -18.98 -8.41 9.06
CA ILE A 95 -18.97 -7.52 7.89
C ILE A 95 -17.54 -7.15 7.52
N VAL A 96 -16.77 -6.63 8.48
CA VAL A 96 -15.48 -5.98 8.19
C VAL A 96 -14.34 -6.99 7.95
N VAL A 97 -14.26 -8.06 8.75
CA VAL A 97 -13.13 -9.00 8.68
C VAL A 97 -13.07 -9.71 7.32
N PRO A 98 -14.16 -10.30 6.78
CA PRO A 98 -14.08 -10.96 5.47
C PRO A 98 -13.67 -10.02 4.34
N GLN A 99 -14.17 -8.78 4.35
CA GLN A 99 -13.81 -7.78 3.34
C GLN A 99 -12.33 -7.38 3.43
N THR A 100 -11.84 -7.18 4.65
CA THR A 100 -10.43 -6.85 4.92
C THR A 100 -9.52 -7.99 4.44
N LEU A 101 -9.83 -9.24 4.80
CA LEU A 101 -9.08 -10.42 4.36
C LEU A 101 -9.04 -10.56 2.83
N ILE A 102 -10.15 -10.30 2.13
CA ILE A 102 -10.18 -10.34 0.66
C ILE A 102 -9.22 -9.30 0.06
N VAL A 103 -9.21 -8.09 0.62
CA VAL A 103 -8.32 -7.00 0.17
C VAL A 103 -6.86 -7.33 0.46
N ASP A 104 -6.54 -7.85 1.63
CA ASP A 104 -5.16 -8.19 2.02
C ASP A 104 -4.61 -9.34 1.17
N ILE A 105 -5.37 -10.44 1.05
CA ILE A 105 -4.97 -11.59 0.24
C ILE A 105 -4.81 -11.17 -1.23
N GLY A 106 -5.73 -10.34 -1.74
CA GLY A 106 -5.63 -9.80 -3.09
C GLY A 106 -4.37 -8.95 -3.31
N THR A 107 -4.05 -8.09 -2.32
CA THR A 107 -2.87 -7.22 -2.35
C THR A 107 -1.58 -8.03 -2.34
N ASP A 108 -1.51 -9.03 -1.48
CA ASP A 108 -0.39 -9.96 -1.38
C ASP A 108 -0.13 -10.69 -2.70
N ILE A 109 -1.18 -11.21 -3.33
CA ILE A 109 -1.08 -11.89 -4.64
C ILE A 109 -0.51 -10.94 -5.70
N ILE A 110 -1.04 -9.71 -5.78
CA ILE A 110 -0.61 -8.71 -6.76
C ILE A 110 0.85 -8.31 -6.51
N TYR A 111 1.26 -8.14 -5.26
CA TYR A 111 2.65 -7.87 -4.90
C TYR A 111 3.58 -9.02 -5.30
N MET A 112 3.19 -10.28 -5.07
CA MET A 112 3.99 -11.44 -5.52
C MET A 112 4.17 -11.46 -7.04
N ILE A 113 3.09 -11.25 -7.80
CA ILE A 113 3.11 -11.22 -9.27
C ILE A 113 3.96 -10.06 -9.77
N THR A 114 3.80 -8.87 -9.19
CA THR A 114 4.52 -7.65 -9.60
C THR A 114 6.01 -7.75 -9.31
N GLY A 115 6.40 -8.22 -8.12
CA GLY A 115 7.81 -8.46 -7.76
C GLY A 115 8.45 -9.52 -8.67
N GLY A 116 7.76 -10.65 -8.90
CA GLY A 116 8.24 -11.70 -9.79
C GLY A 116 8.40 -11.27 -11.26
N ASN A 117 7.43 -10.52 -11.81
CA ASN A 117 7.52 -9.98 -13.16
C ASN A 117 8.67 -8.97 -13.30
N SER A 118 8.88 -8.12 -12.30
CA SER A 118 9.95 -7.13 -12.29
C SER A 118 11.33 -7.78 -12.19
N LEU A 119 11.49 -8.80 -11.34
CA LEU A 119 12.70 -9.63 -11.29
C LEU A 119 12.98 -10.31 -12.63
N LYS A 120 11.96 -10.89 -13.27
CA LYS A 120 12.09 -11.52 -14.58
C LYS A 120 12.60 -10.54 -15.63
N LYS A 121 12.00 -9.34 -15.73
CA LYS A 121 12.41 -8.33 -16.71
C LYS A 121 13.84 -7.86 -16.44
N ALA A 122 14.20 -7.61 -15.18
CA ALA A 122 15.57 -7.25 -14.81
C ALA A 122 16.57 -8.36 -15.20
N HIS A 123 16.27 -9.63 -14.91
CA HIS A 123 17.08 -10.76 -15.30
C HIS A 123 17.26 -10.87 -16.82
N GLN A 124 16.19 -10.74 -17.60
CA GLN A 124 16.24 -10.78 -19.07
C GLN A 124 17.12 -9.67 -19.67
N ILE A 125 17.17 -8.52 -19.01
CA ILE A 125 17.99 -7.39 -19.46
C ILE A 125 19.46 -7.58 -19.08
N LEU A 126 19.72 -8.01 -17.84
CA LEU A 126 21.07 -8.17 -17.30
C LEU A 126 21.78 -9.41 -17.83
N CYS A 127 21.04 -10.48 -18.14
CA CYS A 127 21.57 -11.71 -18.73
C CYS A 127 20.98 -11.97 -20.12
N LYS A 128 21.67 -11.47 -21.15
CA LYS A 128 21.22 -11.58 -22.55
C LYS A 128 21.30 -13.00 -23.13
N ASP A 129 22.24 -13.81 -22.64
CA ASP A 129 22.49 -15.18 -23.13
C ASP A 129 21.91 -16.28 -22.21
N CYS A 130 21.11 -15.88 -21.20
CA CYS A 130 20.47 -16.83 -20.30
C CYS A 130 19.29 -17.56 -20.99
N LYS A 131 19.11 -18.84 -20.66
CA LYS A 131 17.91 -19.58 -21.06
C LYS A 131 16.66 -18.92 -20.48
N PRO A 132 15.55 -18.84 -21.24
CA PRO A 132 14.31 -18.26 -20.75
C PRO A 132 13.76 -19.10 -19.58
N ILE A 133 13.58 -18.45 -18.43
CA ILE A 133 12.99 -19.05 -17.22
C ILE A 133 11.52 -18.66 -17.15
N ARG A 134 10.65 -19.60 -16.75
CA ARG A 134 9.21 -19.34 -16.58
C ARG A 134 8.96 -18.30 -15.48
N THR A 135 7.97 -17.43 -15.69
CA THR A 135 7.59 -16.39 -14.73
C THR A 135 7.30 -16.95 -13.33
N THR A 136 6.68 -18.13 -13.24
CA THR A 136 6.37 -18.81 -11.99
C THR A 136 7.59 -18.96 -11.08
N TYR A 137 8.77 -19.24 -11.62
CA TYR A 137 9.99 -19.36 -10.80
C TYR A 137 10.41 -18.03 -10.18
N PHE A 138 10.30 -16.92 -10.92
CA PHE A 138 10.61 -15.60 -10.37
C PHE A 138 9.61 -15.18 -9.29
N ILE A 139 8.33 -15.52 -9.46
CA ILE A 139 7.31 -15.33 -8.42
C ILE A 139 7.68 -16.15 -7.17
N MET A 140 8.06 -17.42 -7.33
CA MET A 140 8.48 -18.26 -6.20
C MET A 140 9.76 -17.76 -5.51
N ILE A 141 10.72 -17.22 -6.26
CA ILE A 141 11.93 -16.58 -5.70
C ILE A 141 11.55 -15.37 -4.85
N PHE A 142 10.69 -14.50 -5.38
CA PHE A 142 10.21 -13.32 -4.64
C PHE A 142 9.39 -13.72 -3.41
N ALA A 143 8.51 -14.72 -3.53
CA ALA A 143 7.73 -15.25 -2.42
C ALA A 143 8.62 -15.86 -1.33
N SER A 144 9.69 -16.56 -1.71
CA SER A 144 10.66 -17.11 -0.74
C SER A 144 11.37 -16.00 0.05
N LEU A 145 11.76 -14.91 -0.63
CA LEU A 145 12.31 -13.73 0.03
C LEU A 145 11.31 -13.14 1.04
N GLN A 146 10.06 -12.96 0.63
CA GLN A 146 9.01 -12.38 1.47
C GLN A 146 8.69 -13.25 2.68
N PHE A 147 8.57 -14.56 2.47
CA PHE A 147 8.40 -15.53 3.54
C PHE A 147 9.49 -15.43 4.60
N LEU A 148 10.76 -15.33 4.18
CA LEU A 148 11.88 -15.18 5.12
C LEU A 148 11.82 -13.84 5.87
N LEU A 149 11.50 -12.74 5.17
CA LEU A 149 11.40 -11.42 5.78
C LEU A 149 10.25 -11.34 6.79
N SER A 150 9.13 -12.00 6.52
CA SER A 150 7.96 -12.06 7.43
C SER A 150 8.24 -12.78 8.76
N HIS A 151 9.31 -13.58 8.85
CA HIS A 151 9.70 -14.27 10.09
C HIS A 151 10.69 -13.47 10.96
N LEU A 152 11.18 -12.31 10.51
CA LEU A 152 12.16 -11.52 11.26
C LEU A 152 11.47 -10.69 12.37
N PRO A 153 11.76 -10.94 13.67
CA PRO A 153 10.97 -10.41 14.78
C PRO A 153 11.36 -8.98 15.23
N SER A 154 11.77 -8.09 14.32
CA SER A 154 12.05 -6.70 14.74
C SER A 154 11.78 -5.66 13.67
N PHE A 155 10.66 -4.99 13.86
CA PHE A 155 10.21 -3.81 13.13
C PHE A 155 10.80 -2.48 13.61
N ASN A 156 11.96 -2.49 14.28
CA ASN A 156 12.71 -1.26 14.60
C ASN A 156 13.08 -0.42 13.35
N SER A 157 12.88 -0.98 12.15
CA SER A 157 13.18 -0.37 10.85
C SER A 157 11.97 -0.25 9.89
N ILE A 158 10.70 -0.37 10.33
CA ILE A 158 9.54 -0.12 9.40
C ILE A 158 9.70 1.24 8.74
N ILE A 159 10.11 2.25 9.52
CA ILE A 159 10.37 3.59 9.00
C ILE A 159 11.42 3.55 7.89
N GLY A 160 12.55 2.86 8.11
CA GLY A 160 13.60 2.72 7.09
C GLY A 160 13.11 1.98 5.84
N VAL A 161 12.35 0.91 6.03
CA VAL A 161 11.76 0.12 4.94
C VAL A 161 10.74 0.95 4.16
N SER A 162 9.82 1.64 4.82
CA SER A 162 8.85 2.53 4.16
C SER A 162 9.50 3.74 3.50
N ILE A 163 10.51 4.36 4.10
CA ILE A 163 11.26 5.44 3.44
C ILE A 163 11.92 4.89 2.18
N SER A 164 12.62 3.75 2.28
CA SER A 164 13.27 3.16 1.11
C SER A 164 12.25 2.79 0.02
N ALA A 165 11.12 2.20 0.38
CA ALA A 165 10.06 1.84 -0.56
C ALA A 165 9.42 3.07 -1.22
N ALA A 166 9.16 4.14 -0.47
CA ALA A 166 8.63 5.39 -0.99
C ALA A 166 9.62 6.11 -1.92
N VAL A 167 10.92 6.10 -1.60
CA VAL A 167 11.95 6.67 -2.49
C VAL A 167 12.03 5.86 -3.78
N MET A 168 12.05 4.52 -3.69
CA MET A 168 12.09 3.67 -4.87
C MET A 168 10.87 3.87 -5.77
N SER A 169 9.69 4.10 -5.20
CA SER A 169 8.49 4.40 -6.00
C SER A 169 8.55 5.71 -6.75
N ILE A 170 8.97 6.78 -6.09
CA ILE A 170 9.21 8.07 -6.75
C ILE A 170 10.22 7.89 -7.89
N CYS A 171 11.31 7.16 -7.65
CA CYS A 171 12.34 6.91 -8.66
C CYS A 171 11.82 6.14 -9.88
N TYR A 172 11.20 4.97 -9.69
CA TYR A 172 10.74 4.18 -10.84
C TYR A 172 9.59 4.86 -11.59
N SER A 173 8.70 5.58 -10.90
CA SER A 173 7.63 6.35 -11.54
C SER A 173 8.22 7.49 -12.38
N THR A 174 9.24 8.18 -11.84
CA THR A 174 9.94 9.23 -12.58
C THR A 174 10.62 8.70 -13.83
N ILE A 175 11.33 7.57 -13.71
CA ILE A 175 11.93 6.89 -14.85
C ILE A 175 10.85 6.50 -15.88
N ALA A 176 9.72 5.97 -15.43
CA ALA A 176 8.64 5.52 -16.30
C ALA A 176 8.08 6.66 -17.18
N TRP A 177 7.65 7.78 -16.59
CA TRP A 177 7.05 8.86 -17.37
C TRP A 177 8.08 9.62 -18.21
N ILE A 178 9.31 9.86 -17.70
CA ILE A 178 10.36 10.52 -18.48
C ILE A 178 10.76 9.66 -19.69
N SER A 179 10.98 8.36 -19.48
CA SER A 179 11.35 7.47 -20.59
C SER A 179 10.23 7.35 -21.62
N SER A 180 8.97 7.36 -21.17
CA SER A 180 7.81 7.38 -22.07
C SER A 180 7.72 8.69 -22.87
N ALA A 181 7.93 9.84 -22.22
CA ALA A 181 7.98 11.14 -22.87
C ALA A 181 9.08 11.21 -23.92
N HIS A 182 10.29 10.73 -23.57
CA HIS A 182 11.44 10.73 -24.47
C HIS A 182 11.26 9.77 -25.65
N LYS A 183 10.59 8.62 -25.44
CA LYS A 183 10.26 7.69 -26.53
C LYS A 183 9.25 8.29 -27.50
N GLY A 184 8.35 9.13 -27.01
CA GLY A 184 7.27 9.74 -27.78
C GLY A 184 6.16 8.76 -28.14
N ALA A 185 5.11 9.28 -28.78
CA ALA A 185 4.03 8.47 -29.33
C ALA A 185 4.54 7.51 -30.41
N LEU A 186 4.18 6.23 -30.28
CA LEU A 186 4.54 5.22 -31.29
C LEU A 186 3.86 5.54 -32.64
N PRO A 187 4.50 5.23 -33.79
CA PRO A 187 3.97 5.58 -35.12
C PRO A 187 2.56 5.06 -35.41
N ASP A 188 2.20 3.88 -34.88
CA ASP A 188 0.89 3.22 -35.10
C ASP A 188 0.04 3.16 -33.81
N VAL A 189 0.21 4.13 -32.91
CA VAL A 189 -0.51 4.15 -31.63
C VAL A 189 -2.02 4.30 -31.86
N LYS A 190 -2.81 3.46 -31.17
CA LYS A 190 -4.27 3.53 -31.17
C LYS A 190 -4.79 3.81 -29.77
N TYR A 191 -5.85 4.60 -29.68
CA TYR A 191 -6.49 4.99 -28.41
C TYR A 191 -7.91 4.40 -28.28
N ASP A 192 -8.20 3.33 -29.01
CA ASP A 192 -9.42 2.55 -28.90
C ASP A 192 -9.32 1.48 -27.79
N GLY A 193 -10.40 0.75 -27.57
CA GLY A 193 -10.41 -0.34 -26.58
C GLY A 193 -9.47 -1.48 -26.99
N ARG A 194 -8.77 -2.07 -26.00
CA ARG A 194 -7.78 -3.15 -26.21
C ARG A 194 -8.40 -4.38 -26.88
N SER A 195 -9.58 -4.82 -26.43
CA SER A 195 -10.29 -5.95 -27.03
C SER A 195 -11.20 -5.56 -28.19
N SER A 196 -11.14 -6.34 -29.28
CA SER A 196 -12.02 -6.18 -30.44
C SER A 196 -13.41 -6.81 -30.24
N THR A 197 -13.52 -7.88 -29.45
CA THR A 197 -14.77 -8.60 -29.20
C THR A 197 -15.58 -7.98 -28.06
N THR A 198 -16.92 -8.11 -28.11
CA THR A 198 -17.81 -7.63 -27.04
C THR A 198 -17.47 -8.28 -25.70
N THR A 199 -17.25 -9.60 -25.68
CA THR A 199 -16.86 -10.33 -24.47
C THR A 199 -15.53 -9.83 -23.91
N GLY A 200 -14.53 -9.62 -24.77
CA GLY A 200 -13.24 -9.06 -24.34
C GLY A 200 -13.38 -7.66 -23.74
N LYS A 201 -14.21 -6.79 -24.34
CA LYS A 201 -14.48 -5.45 -23.80
C LYS A 201 -15.14 -5.49 -22.41
N VAL A 202 -16.02 -6.45 -22.17
CA VAL A 202 -16.63 -6.66 -20.83
C VAL A 202 -15.57 -7.09 -19.81
N PHE A 203 -14.69 -8.03 -20.16
CA PHE A 203 -13.60 -8.43 -19.29
C PHE A 203 -12.58 -7.32 -19.05
N ASP A 204 -12.24 -6.52 -20.08
CA ASP A 204 -11.39 -5.34 -19.94
C ASP A 204 -12.01 -4.30 -19.01
N PHE A 205 -13.33 -4.09 -19.10
CA PHE A 205 -14.05 -3.20 -18.18
C PHE A 205 -13.97 -3.68 -16.72
N TYR A 206 -14.23 -4.96 -16.45
CA TYR A 206 -14.10 -5.52 -15.10
C TYR A 206 -12.64 -5.52 -14.61
N THR A 207 -11.67 -5.74 -15.49
CA THR A 207 -10.24 -5.63 -15.17
C THR A 207 -9.88 -4.19 -14.79
N GLY A 208 -10.43 -3.20 -15.51
CA GLY A 208 -10.30 -1.78 -15.18
C GLY A 208 -10.90 -1.46 -13.81
N LEU A 209 -12.12 -1.93 -13.52
CA LEU A 209 -12.74 -1.78 -12.20
C LEU A 209 -11.90 -2.43 -11.09
N GLY A 210 -11.38 -3.65 -11.32
CA GLY A 210 -10.49 -4.33 -10.39
C GLY A 210 -9.19 -3.55 -10.14
N THR A 211 -8.62 -2.94 -11.17
CA THR A 211 -7.41 -2.09 -11.07
C THR A 211 -7.69 -0.82 -10.26
N ILE A 212 -8.87 -0.21 -10.43
CA ILE A 212 -9.30 0.93 -9.62
C ILE A 212 -9.55 0.50 -8.17
N ALA A 213 -10.22 -0.63 -7.96
CA ALA A 213 -10.56 -1.17 -6.65
C ALA A 213 -9.32 -1.56 -5.83
N PHE A 214 -8.33 -2.22 -6.46
CA PHE A 214 -7.01 -2.48 -5.88
C PHE A 214 -6.35 -1.18 -5.39
N GLY A 215 -6.67 -0.08 -6.08
CA GLY A 215 -6.22 1.22 -5.68
C GLY A 215 -6.63 1.70 -4.28
N TYR A 216 -7.69 1.12 -3.74
CA TYR A 216 -8.17 1.46 -2.41
C TYR A 216 -7.62 0.57 -1.31
N ALA A 217 -6.78 -0.41 -1.63
CA ALA A 217 -6.27 -1.38 -0.66
C ALA A 217 -5.64 -0.70 0.58
N ALA A 218 -4.89 0.38 0.39
CA ALA A 218 -4.18 1.10 1.45
C ALA A 218 -5.04 1.67 2.60
N HIS A 219 -6.37 1.74 2.45
CA HIS A 219 -7.23 2.31 3.49
C HIS A 219 -7.31 1.43 4.73
N ASN A 220 -7.11 0.11 4.58
CA ASN A 220 -7.23 -0.82 5.70
C ASN A 220 -6.04 -0.78 6.68
N VAL A 221 -4.89 -0.23 6.28
CA VAL A 221 -3.71 -0.03 7.14
C VAL A 221 -3.62 1.37 7.75
N LEU A 222 -4.55 2.25 7.39
CA LEU A 222 -4.50 3.68 7.73
C LEU A 222 -4.60 3.91 9.24
N LEU A 223 -5.47 3.17 9.93
CA LEU A 223 -5.69 3.32 11.37
C LEU A 223 -4.49 2.81 12.16
N GLU A 224 -3.88 1.73 11.70
CA GLU A 224 -2.69 1.13 12.26
C GLU A 224 -1.49 2.08 12.11
N ILE A 225 -1.38 2.79 10.98
CA ILE A 225 -0.40 3.86 10.79
C ILE A 225 -0.67 5.02 11.77
N GLN A 226 -1.93 5.46 11.90
CA GLN A 226 -2.30 6.53 12.84
C GLN A 226 -2.08 6.14 14.30
N ALA A 227 -2.25 4.87 14.66
CA ALA A 227 -2.00 4.34 15.99
C ALA A 227 -0.53 4.52 16.42
N THR A 228 0.42 4.57 15.48
CA THR A 228 1.84 4.85 15.76
C THR A 228 2.13 6.30 16.12
N VAL A 229 1.23 7.22 15.77
CA VAL A 229 1.36 8.66 16.06
C VAL A 229 0.92 8.93 17.51
N PRO A 230 1.73 9.66 18.30
CA PRO A 230 1.34 10.06 19.64
C PRO A 230 0.08 10.93 19.60
N SER A 231 -0.75 10.80 20.61
CA SER A 231 -1.99 11.57 20.77
C SER A 231 -2.14 11.98 22.22
N THR A 232 -2.49 13.24 22.46
CA THR A 232 -2.91 13.76 23.76
C THR A 232 -4.26 14.46 23.62
N PRO A 233 -5.01 14.69 24.71
CA PRO A 233 -6.25 15.46 24.65
C PRO A 233 -6.10 16.85 24.00
N GLU A 234 -4.93 17.47 24.16
CA GLU A 234 -4.61 18.80 23.61
C GLU A 234 -4.09 18.73 22.16
N GLU A 235 -3.37 17.64 21.81
CA GLU A 235 -2.79 17.41 20.49
C GLU A 235 -3.23 16.05 19.93
N PRO A 236 -4.41 15.97 19.27
CA PRO A 236 -4.92 14.72 18.75
C PRO A 236 -4.14 14.24 17.52
N SER A 237 -3.95 12.93 17.42
CA SER A 237 -3.16 12.28 16.35
C SER A 237 -3.65 12.65 14.94
N LYS A 238 -4.94 12.93 14.80
CA LYS A 238 -5.60 13.26 13.52
C LYS A 238 -4.97 14.45 12.79
N LYS A 239 -4.47 15.46 13.51
CA LYS A 239 -3.84 16.63 12.87
C LYS A 239 -2.53 16.24 12.18
N ALA A 240 -1.68 15.51 12.89
CA ALA A 240 -0.39 15.03 12.36
C ALA A 240 -0.60 13.99 11.26
N MET A 241 -1.57 13.08 11.44
CA MET A 241 -1.92 12.07 10.44
C MET A 241 -2.46 12.71 9.15
N TRP A 242 -3.39 13.65 9.24
CA TRP A 242 -3.95 14.34 8.07
C TRP A 242 -2.89 15.13 7.29
N LYS A 243 -1.95 15.78 8.00
CA LYS A 243 -0.80 16.41 7.36
C LYS A 243 0.07 15.40 6.60
N GLY A 244 0.33 14.23 7.19
CA GLY A 244 1.02 13.13 6.53
C GLY A 244 0.29 12.64 5.27
N MET A 245 -1.04 12.48 5.35
CA MET A 245 -1.88 12.08 4.22
C MET A 245 -1.85 13.06 3.06
N ILE A 246 -1.99 14.36 3.32
CA ILE A 246 -1.96 15.37 2.26
C ILE A 246 -0.64 15.28 1.48
N VAL A 247 0.48 15.17 2.19
CA VAL A 247 1.81 15.01 1.55
C VAL A 247 1.85 13.72 0.73
N ALA A 248 1.37 12.61 1.30
CA ALA A 248 1.35 11.33 0.60
C ALA A 248 0.51 11.38 -0.69
N TYR A 249 -0.68 11.98 -0.64
CA TYR A 249 -1.56 12.13 -1.80
C TYR A 249 -0.95 13.01 -2.89
N ILE A 250 -0.26 14.10 -2.53
CA ILE A 250 0.47 14.92 -3.49
C ILE A 250 1.56 14.10 -4.17
N VAL A 251 2.37 13.36 -3.41
CA VAL A 251 3.45 12.52 -3.95
C VAL A 251 2.90 11.41 -4.86
N VAL A 252 1.86 10.70 -4.43
CA VAL A 252 1.19 9.66 -5.22
C VAL A 252 0.63 10.26 -6.50
N GLY A 253 -0.05 11.40 -6.42
CA GLY A 253 -0.56 12.12 -7.59
C GLY A 253 0.55 12.48 -8.58
N LEU A 254 1.67 13.01 -8.10
CA LEU A 254 2.85 13.33 -8.91
C LEU A 254 3.52 12.10 -9.53
N CYS A 255 3.40 10.93 -8.90
CA CYS A 255 3.91 9.68 -9.48
C CYS A 255 2.94 9.09 -10.52
N TYR A 256 1.63 9.26 -10.31
CA TYR A 256 0.60 8.52 -11.04
C TYR A 256 0.09 9.27 -12.26
N PHE A 257 -0.28 10.55 -12.10
CA PHE A 257 -0.82 11.34 -13.20
C PHE A 257 0.15 11.45 -14.38
N PRO A 258 1.45 11.77 -14.19
CA PRO A 258 2.40 11.79 -15.30
C PRO A 258 2.56 10.43 -15.96
N VAL A 259 2.67 9.34 -15.18
CA VAL A 259 2.81 7.98 -15.71
C VAL A 259 1.59 7.58 -16.53
N ALA A 260 0.38 7.84 -16.02
CA ALA A 260 -0.86 7.50 -16.71
C ALA A 260 -1.04 8.34 -17.99
N ILE A 261 -0.88 9.66 -17.90
CA ILE A 261 -1.09 10.59 -19.02
C ILE A 261 -0.03 10.37 -20.10
N VAL A 262 1.26 10.47 -19.75
CA VAL A 262 2.36 10.36 -20.71
C VAL A 262 2.49 8.93 -21.22
N GLY A 263 2.27 7.94 -20.36
CA GLY A 263 2.32 6.54 -20.75
C GLY A 263 1.22 6.15 -21.72
N TYR A 264 -0.02 6.53 -21.42
CA TYR A 264 -1.12 6.29 -22.35
C TYR A 264 -0.94 7.09 -23.63
N TRP A 265 -0.49 8.35 -23.56
CA TRP A 265 -0.14 9.13 -24.76
C TRP A 265 0.92 8.43 -25.61
N ALA A 266 1.98 7.86 -25.01
CA ALA A 266 3.07 7.22 -25.74
C ALA A 266 2.68 5.86 -26.37
N PHE A 267 1.90 5.04 -25.65
CA PHE A 267 1.65 3.63 -25.99
C PHE A 267 0.20 3.29 -26.37
N GLY A 268 -0.76 4.15 -26.07
CA GLY A 268 -2.18 3.94 -26.33
C GLY A 268 -2.71 2.64 -25.73
N ASN A 269 -3.52 1.91 -26.49
CA ASN A 269 -4.12 0.64 -26.13
C ASN A 269 -3.11 -0.52 -25.96
N SER A 270 -1.86 -0.31 -26.38
CA SER A 270 -0.76 -1.29 -26.30
C SER A 270 0.05 -1.17 -25.01
N VAL A 271 -0.27 -0.19 -24.15
CA VAL A 271 0.34 -0.07 -22.82
C VAL A 271 0.11 -1.36 -22.03
N THR A 272 1.16 -1.89 -21.40
CA THR A 272 1.05 -3.04 -20.50
C THR A 272 0.66 -2.58 -19.09
N ASP A 273 0.04 -3.46 -18.29
CA ASP A 273 -0.45 -3.12 -16.94
C ASP A 273 0.67 -2.55 -16.03
N ASN A 274 1.92 -2.97 -16.24
CA ASN A 274 3.10 -2.27 -15.76
C ASN A 274 3.81 -1.58 -16.94
N ILE A 275 3.77 -0.25 -16.98
CA ILE A 275 4.37 0.55 -18.06
C ILE A 275 5.88 0.32 -18.22
N LEU A 276 6.59 -0.02 -17.14
CA LEU A 276 8.03 -0.31 -17.21
C LEU A 276 8.32 -1.54 -18.08
N MET A 277 7.33 -2.42 -18.28
CA MET A 277 7.44 -3.56 -19.19
C MET A 277 7.41 -3.14 -20.66
N SER A 278 6.75 -2.01 -20.97
CA SER A 278 6.67 -1.39 -22.31
C SER A 278 7.93 -0.59 -22.70
N LEU A 279 8.86 -0.40 -21.76
CA LEU A 279 10.16 0.24 -21.97
C LEU A 279 11.23 -0.80 -22.28
N ASP A 280 11.88 -0.69 -23.43
CA ASP A 280 12.98 -1.59 -23.81
C ASP A 280 14.35 -0.91 -23.90
N LYS A 281 14.41 0.43 -24.02
CA LYS A 281 15.68 1.17 -24.12
C LYS A 281 15.64 2.47 -23.31
N PRO A 282 16.76 2.88 -22.68
CA PRO A 282 18.03 2.14 -22.58
C PRO A 282 17.96 1.00 -21.56
N HIS A 283 18.58 -0.14 -21.89
CA HIS A 283 18.43 -1.41 -21.16
C HIS A 283 18.73 -1.28 -19.67
N TRP A 284 19.86 -0.67 -19.31
CA TRP A 284 20.28 -0.53 -17.91
C TRP A 284 19.26 0.25 -17.06
N LEU A 285 18.64 1.29 -17.63
CA LEU A 285 17.67 2.14 -16.93
C LEU A 285 16.37 1.36 -16.67
N THR A 286 15.91 0.59 -17.65
CA THR A 286 14.77 -0.33 -17.46
C THR A 286 15.09 -1.38 -16.39
N ALA A 287 16.30 -1.93 -16.36
CA ALA A 287 16.68 -2.91 -15.35
C ALA A 287 16.66 -2.31 -13.93
N VAL A 288 17.24 -1.11 -13.76
CA VAL A 288 17.24 -0.38 -12.49
C VAL A 288 15.82 -0.05 -12.03
N ALA A 289 14.96 0.43 -12.92
CA ALA A 289 13.56 0.72 -12.58
C ALA A 289 12.80 -0.52 -12.11
N ASN A 290 13.05 -1.69 -12.72
CA ASN A 290 12.45 -2.94 -12.28
C ASN A 290 12.99 -3.40 -10.92
N ILE A 291 14.28 -3.20 -10.63
CA ILE A 291 14.85 -3.47 -9.30
C ILE A 291 14.22 -2.54 -8.25
N PHE A 292 14.01 -1.26 -8.58
CA PHE A 292 13.31 -0.33 -7.70
C PHE A 292 11.87 -0.77 -7.40
N VAL A 293 11.14 -1.31 -8.39
CA VAL A 293 9.82 -1.92 -8.15
C VAL A 293 9.92 -3.10 -7.19
N VAL A 294 10.92 -3.97 -7.34
CA VAL A 294 11.12 -5.11 -6.42
C VAL A 294 11.33 -4.62 -4.99
N ILE A 295 12.21 -3.64 -4.78
CA ILE A 295 12.47 -3.08 -3.43
C ILE A 295 11.22 -2.41 -2.85
N HIS A 296 10.52 -1.61 -3.67
CA HIS A 296 9.28 -0.95 -3.26
C HIS A 296 8.23 -1.98 -2.81
N VAL A 297 7.94 -2.97 -3.65
CA VAL A 297 6.93 -4.01 -3.36
C VAL A 297 7.37 -4.89 -2.19
N THR A 298 8.68 -5.12 -2.00
CA THR A 298 9.18 -5.76 -0.77
C THR A 298 8.81 -4.95 0.46
N GLY A 299 9.07 -3.65 0.47
CA GLY A 299 8.72 -2.80 1.60
C GLY A 299 7.20 -2.70 1.84
N SER A 300 6.41 -2.51 0.77
CA SER A 300 4.95 -2.41 0.89
C SER A 300 4.29 -3.69 1.39
N TYR A 301 4.76 -4.86 0.96
CA TYR A 301 4.29 -6.15 1.47
C TYR A 301 4.53 -6.26 2.98
N GLN A 302 5.75 -5.92 3.42
CA GLN A 302 6.09 -5.98 4.84
C GLN A 302 5.26 -4.99 5.65
N VAL A 303 4.94 -3.79 5.14
CA VAL A 303 4.05 -2.84 5.84
C VAL A 303 2.65 -3.41 6.03
N HIS A 304 2.06 -4.03 5.02
CA HIS A 304 0.71 -4.63 5.14
C HIS A 304 0.70 -5.83 6.09
N PHE A 305 1.70 -6.69 6.01
CA PHE A 305 1.83 -7.86 6.88
C PHE A 305 2.19 -7.49 8.33
N ALA A 306 3.02 -6.47 8.55
CA ALA A 306 3.47 -6.03 9.88
C ALA A 306 2.36 -5.48 10.78
N LEU A 307 1.39 -4.82 10.14
CA LEU A 307 0.38 -4.01 10.81
C LEU A 307 -0.87 -4.82 11.18
N HIS A 308 -1.06 -6.01 10.61
CA HIS A 308 -2.18 -6.91 10.89
C HIS A 308 -1.84 -7.94 11.98
#